data_AF-A0A0V1BQC8-F1
#
_entry.id   AF-A0A0V1BQC8-F1
#
_cell.length_a   1.000
_cell.length_b   1.000
_cell.length_c   1.000
_cell.angle_alpha   90.00
_cell.angle_beta   90.00
_cell.angle_gamma   90.00
#
_symmetry.space_group_name_H-M   'P 1'
#
loop_
_entity.id
_entity.type
_entity.pdbx_description
1 polymer ?
#
loop_
_entity_poly.entity_id
_entity_poly.type
_entity_poly.pdbx_seq_one_letter_code
_entity_poly.pdbx_strand_id
1 'polypeptide(L)'
;LDRQLEHLQAGWLSEIVKVIESKAPKVLAIHFQEIGGKEFKENMHQMKHFFQKLYTTLSEKFNLRRGLGYYDQDFTNVDTFTALGLLYLFHDDVKEASVCNFQTGNFEAIENFTLTSDSVALPHFHKLRFSKELFPKSRPSRKGFLQCRLQVNGFVIDLVNIHLFHDACNIEAVESSPSVFAKKRENGLKFVLKQLDQEKNCQIPMVLFGDFNFRLDTKCLIEEVLAPSSVAVQMIVQGDDGKPNLQYRDLNSGENLVEMKTKLFNHKLNVGNIQSDNLERLYKLDREPLCHTMLHEFPIQFVPSYPFSENIDCGKDYMYTRAPAWCDRILLNEPAWLLANSVSSSVCYDIVGKDTCMGDHKPVCLGLSFPIGNSSSSSKHPATSVLLFNGFMLPWTTLGKLQLATKIIMSFLCCVLVTTL
;
A
#
# COMPACT_ATOMS: atom_id res chain seq x y z
N LEU A 1 18.21 17.92 -5.12
CA LEU A 1 16.97 17.13 -5.30
C LEU A 1 17.29 15.71 -5.78
N ASP A 2 18.00 15.53 -6.90
CA ASP A 2 18.32 14.20 -7.44
C ASP A 2 19.00 13.23 -6.46
N ARG A 3 19.93 13.70 -5.62
CA ARG A 3 20.62 12.82 -4.65
C ARG A 3 19.71 12.20 -3.58
N GLN A 4 18.67 12.90 -3.14
CA GLN A 4 17.74 12.35 -2.14
C GLN A 4 16.79 11.34 -2.77
N LEU A 5 16.35 11.59 -4.01
CA LEU A 5 15.57 10.63 -4.79
C LEU A 5 16.38 9.35 -5.04
N GLU A 6 17.61 9.49 -5.52
CA GLU A 6 18.50 8.36 -5.74
C GLU A 6 18.71 7.58 -4.44
N HIS A 7 18.84 8.26 -3.30
CA HIS A 7 18.97 7.63 -2.00
C HIS A 7 17.69 6.86 -1.59
N LEU A 8 16.51 7.45 -1.77
CA LEU A 8 15.23 6.80 -1.48
C LEU A 8 14.99 5.60 -2.39
N GLN A 9 15.23 5.73 -3.70
CA GLN A 9 15.12 4.62 -4.65
C GLN A 9 16.15 3.53 -4.36
N ALA A 10 17.37 3.88 -3.98
CA ALA A 10 18.41 2.92 -3.61
C ALA A 10 18.06 2.19 -2.31
N GLY A 11 17.55 2.90 -1.30
CA GLY A 11 17.04 2.30 -0.06
C GLY A 11 15.88 1.36 -0.35
N TRP A 12 14.90 1.80 -1.13
CA TRP A 12 13.75 0.99 -1.54
C TRP A 12 14.18 -0.30 -2.25
N LEU A 13 15.05 -0.16 -3.26
CA LEU A 13 15.59 -1.30 -4.02
C LEU A 13 16.39 -2.24 -3.12
N SER A 14 17.22 -1.71 -2.22
CA SER A 14 18.02 -2.52 -1.29
C SER A 14 17.14 -3.38 -0.38
N GLU A 15 16.10 -2.80 0.21
CA GLU A 15 15.19 -3.53 1.10
C GLU A 15 14.37 -4.59 0.35
N ILE A 16 13.87 -4.28 -0.85
CA ILE A 16 13.17 -5.27 -1.69
C ILE A 16 14.10 -6.42 -2.08
N VAL A 17 15.34 -6.12 -2.48
CA VAL A 17 16.37 -7.11 -2.80
C VAL A 17 16.65 -8.02 -1.60
N LYS A 18 16.77 -7.49 -0.38
CA LYS A 18 16.98 -8.30 0.84
C LYS A 18 15.83 -9.29 1.08
N VAL A 19 14.59 -8.85 0.89
CA VAL A 19 13.42 -9.72 1.07
C VAL A 19 13.40 -10.81 -0.02
N ILE A 20 13.63 -10.47 -1.29
CA ILE A 20 13.68 -11.45 -2.39
C ILE A 20 14.81 -12.45 -2.19
N GLU A 21 15.98 -12.01 -1.76
CA GLU A 21 17.14 -12.85 -1.44
C GLU A 21 16.82 -13.83 -0.31
N SER A 22 16.15 -13.36 0.76
CA SER A 22 15.75 -14.20 1.88
C SER A 22 14.67 -15.24 1.52
N LYS A 23 13.73 -14.89 0.62
CA LYS A 23 12.57 -15.74 0.30
C LYS A 23 12.77 -16.61 -0.94
N ALA A 24 13.71 -16.25 -1.82
CA ALA A 24 14.00 -16.94 -3.08
C ALA A 24 12.74 -17.36 -3.88
N PRO A 25 11.85 -16.41 -4.23
CA PRO A 25 10.60 -16.74 -4.90
C PRO A 25 10.82 -17.27 -6.32
N LYS A 26 9.95 -18.19 -6.74
CA LYS A 26 9.86 -18.61 -8.15
C LYS A 26 8.94 -17.72 -8.97
N VAL A 27 7.94 -17.12 -8.32
CA VAL A 27 7.07 -16.09 -8.90
C VAL A 27 7.11 -14.88 -8.00
N LEU A 28 7.44 -13.72 -8.57
CA LEU A 28 7.44 -12.44 -7.88
C LEU A 28 6.35 -11.56 -8.46
N ALA A 29 5.47 -11.05 -7.62
CA ALA A 29 4.50 -10.03 -8.02
C ALA A 29 4.67 -8.77 -7.18
N ILE A 30 4.83 -7.62 -7.82
CA ILE A 30 4.91 -6.32 -7.17
C ILE A 30 3.80 -5.43 -7.71
N HIS A 31 2.98 -4.87 -6.83
CA HIS A 31 1.99 -3.84 -7.16
C HIS A 31 2.46 -2.47 -6.72
N PHE A 32 2.07 -1.48 -7.51
CA PHE A 32 2.39 -0.08 -7.28
C PHE A 32 1.11 0.75 -7.23
N GLN A 33 1.00 1.62 -6.23
CA GLN A 33 -0.02 2.67 -6.17
C GLN A 33 0.61 4.05 -6.20
N GLU A 34 -0.19 5.03 -6.61
CA GLU A 34 0.23 6.44 -6.74
C GLU A 34 1.49 6.61 -7.60
N ILE A 35 1.59 5.88 -8.73
CA ILE A 35 2.70 6.03 -9.67
C ILE A 35 2.85 7.51 -10.10
N GLY A 36 4.09 8.01 -10.00
CA GLY A 36 4.44 9.42 -10.19
C GLY A 36 4.20 10.31 -8.96
N GLY A 37 3.57 9.80 -7.90
CA GLY A 37 3.36 10.49 -6.63
C GLY A 37 2.33 11.62 -6.70
N LYS A 38 2.49 12.60 -5.79
CA LYS A 38 1.66 13.82 -5.71
C LYS A 38 1.81 14.66 -6.98
N GLU A 39 3.04 14.83 -7.47
CA GLU A 39 3.37 15.61 -8.68
C GLU A 39 3.56 14.70 -9.92
N PHE A 40 2.65 13.75 -10.13
CA PHE A 40 2.77 12.73 -11.18
C PHE A 40 3.01 13.29 -12.59
N LYS A 41 2.51 14.49 -12.92
CA LYS A 41 2.74 15.12 -14.23
C LYS A 41 4.22 15.39 -14.50
N GLU A 42 4.94 15.79 -13.46
CA GLU A 42 6.36 16.11 -13.54
C GLU A 42 7.19 14.84 -13.53
N ASN A 43 6.74 13.78 -12.85
CA ASN A 43 7.59 12.63 -12.54
C ASN A 43 7.32 11.38 -13.36
N MET A 44 6.20 11.31 -14.09
CA MET A 44 5.82 10.12 -14.84
C MET A 44 6.89 9.67 -15.85
N HIS A 45 7.64 10.61 -16.42
CA HIS A 45 8.71 10.34 -17.40
C HIS A 45 9.82 9.42 -16.85
N GLN A 46 10.01 9.37 -15.53
CA GLN A 46 11.04 8.55 -14.89
C GLN A 46 10.60 7.11 -14.66
N MET A 47 9.29 6.83 -14.73
CA MET A 47 8.76 5.53 -14.35
C MET A 47 9.27 4.41 -15.25
N LYS A 48 9.42 4.68 -16.55
CA LYS A 48 10.04 3.71 -17.48
C LYS A 48 11.42 3.26 -17.00
N HIS A 49 12.28 4.22 -16.67
CA HIS A 49 13.63 3.94 -16.20
C HIS A 49 13.63 3.22 -14.84
N PHE A 50 12.75 3.60 -13.92
CA PHE A 50 12.60 2.93 -12.64
C PHE A 50 12.24 1.44 -12.80
N PHE A 51 11.21 1.14 -13.60
CA PHE A 51 10.79 -0.25 -13.86
C PHE A 51 11.88 -1.05 -14.57
N GLN A 52 12.59 -0.45 -15.54
CA GLN A 52 13.73 -1.08 -16.21
C GLN A 52 14.86 -1.39 -15.23
N LYS A 53 15.25 -0.44 -14.38
CA LYS A 53 16.30 -0.64 -13.37
C LYS A 53 15.92 -1.74 -12.37
N LEU A 54 14.66 -1.76 -11.92
CA LEU A 54 14.15 -2.79 -11.03
C LEU A 54 14.20 -4.16 -11.71
N TYR A 55 13.67 -4.28 -12.93
CA TYR A 55 13.74 -5.51 -13.71
C TYR A 55 15.18 -5.99 -13.92
N THR A 56 16.08 -5.14 -14.42
CA THR A 56 17.49 -5.49 -14.65
C THR A 56 18.12 -6.05 -13.38
N THR A 57 17.99 -5.34 -12.26
CA THR A 57 18.55 -5.76 -10.96
C THR A 57 18.03 -7.13 -10.53
N LEU A 58 16.72 -7.36 -10.64
CA LEU A 58 16.09 -8.61 -10.19
C LEU A 58 16.39 -9.77 -11.14
N SER A 59 16.43 -9.51 -12.45
CA SER A 59 16.72 -10.50 -13.49
C SER A 59 18.16 -11.00 -13.41
N GLU A 60 19.12 -10.11 -13.18
CA GLU A 60 20.56 -10.43 -13.08
C GLU A 60 20.90 -11.12 -11.75
N LYS A 61 20.34 -10.65 -10.63
CA LYS A 61 20.68 -11.17 -9.30
C LYS A 61 19.94 -12.47 -8.96
N PHE A 62 18.72 -12.66 -9.46
CA PHE A 62 17.83 -13.74 -8.99
C PHE A 62 17.26 -14.63 -10.10
N ASN A 63 17.75 -14.53 -11.34
CA ASN A 63 17.26 -15.29 -12.50
C ASN A 63 15.75 -15.11 -12.75
N LEU A 64 15.20 -13.95 -12.40
CA LEU A 64 13.82 -13.54 -12.64
C LEU A 64 13.70 -12.87 -14.03
N ARG A 65 13.91 -13.64 -15.11
CA ARG A 65 14.16 -13.10 -16.46
C ARG A 65 12.94 -13.01 -17.38
N ARG A 66 11.88 -13.75 -17.08
CA ARG A 66 10.61 -13.68 -17.82
C ARG A 66 9.61 -12.86 -17.01
N GLY A 67 8.72 -12.12 -17.66
CA GLY A 67 7.76 -11.32 -16.91
C GLY A 67 6.97 -10.32 -17.73
N LEU A 68 6.16 -9.55 -17.03
CA LEU A 68 5.44 -8.41 -17.59
C LEU A 68 5.36 -7.29 -16.56
N GLY A 69 5.41 -6.06 -17.04
CA GLY A 69 5.21 -4.86 -16.27
C GLY A 69 4.17 -3.97 -16.91
N TYR A 70 3.39 -3.29 -16.08
CA TYR A 70 2.50 -2.21 -16.52
C TYR A 70 2.58 -1.05 -15.54
N TYR A 71 2.60 0.18 -16.07
CA TYR A 71 2.37 1.36 -15.27
C TYR A 71 1.46 2.33 -16.04
N ASP A 72 0.41 2.79 -15.36
CA ASP A 72 -0.55 3.71 -15.93
C ASP A 72 0.05 5.11 -16.02
N GLN A 73 0.46 5.52 -17.23
CA GLN A 73 1.05 6.83 -17.47
C GLN A 73 0.10 7.83 -18.12
N ASP A 74 -1.08 7.40 -18.56
CA ASP A 74 -2.01 8.23 -19.31
C ASP A 74 -2.82 9.16 -18.40
N PHE A 75 -2.13 10.10 -17.78
CA PHE A 75 -2.77 11.12 -16.95
C PHE A 75 -3.55 12.16 -17.77
N THR A 76 -3.52 12.08 -19.10
CA THR A 76 -4.29 12.97 -19.99
C THR A 76 -5.74 12.51 -20.10
N ASN A 77 -5.97 11.19 -20.09
CA ASN A 77 -7.30 10.62 -19.99
C ASN A 77 -7.75 10.54 -18.53
N VAL A 78 -8.32 11.63 -18.05
CA VAL A 78 -8.75 11.72 -16.64
C VAL A 78 -9.73 10.61 -16.27
N ASP A 79 -10.57 10.14 -17.19
CA ASP A 79 -11.65 9.18 -16.90
C ASP A 79 -11.15 7.75 -16.68
N THR A 80 -9.97 7.40 -17.17
CA THR A 80 -9.40 6.04 -17.05
C THR A 80 -8.11 5.99 -16.23
N PHE A 81 -7.50 7.14 -15.92
CA PHE A 81 -6.25 7.21 -15.17
C PHE A 81 -6.40 6.78 -13.70
N THR A 82 -5.60 5.79 -13.30
CA THR A 82 -5.57 5.20 -11.95
C THR A 82 -4.24 5.38 -11.22
N ALA A 83 -3.16 5.71 -11.93
CA ALA A 83 -1.80 5.71 -11.40
C ALA A 83 -1.40 4.37 -10.71
N LEU A 84 -2.00 3.26 -11.15
CA LEU A 84 -1.64 1.92 -10.71
C LEU A 84 -0.56 1.33 -11.62
N GLY A 85 0.19 0.37 -11.08
CA GLY A 85 1.04 -0.48 -11.89
C GLY A 85 1.34 -1.81 -11.22
N LEU A 86 2.06 -2.63 -11.96
CA LEU A 86 2.48 -3.97 -11.57
C LEU A 86 3.79 -4.35 -12.23
N LEU A 87 4.53 -5.26 -11.59
CA LEU A 87 5.69 -5.94 -12.13
C LEU A 87 5.63 -7.40 -11.69
N TYR A 88 5.46 -8.31 -12.64
CA TYR A 88 5.41 -9.75 -12.41
C TYR A 88 6.61 -10.41 -13.08
N LEU A 89 7.42 -11.10 -12.30
CA LEU A 89 8.62 -11.78 -12.79
C LEU A 89 8.60 -13.26 -12.40
N PHE A 90 9.16 -14.08 -13.29
CA PHE A 90 9.22 -15.53 -13.15
C PHE A 90 10.66 -15.98 -13.20
N HIS A 91 11.03 -16.87 -12.27
CA HIS A 91 12.35 -17.49 -12.23
C HIS A 91 12.51 -18.44 -13.41
N ASP A 92 13.74 -18.63 -13.89
CA ASP A 92 14.11 -19.59 -14.95
C ASP A 92 13.67 -21.04 -14.67
N ASP A 93 13.28 -21.37 -13.44
CA ASP A 93 12.83 -22.72 -13.05
C ASP A 93 11.32 -22.91 -13.22
N VAL A 94 10.58 -21.81 -13.41
CA VAL A 94 9.17 -21.88 -13.77
C VAL A 94 9.10 -22.40 -15.20
N LYS A 95 8.42 -23.52 -15.45
CA LYS A 95 8.36 -24.16 -16.77
C LYS A 95 7.45 -23.40 -17.73
N GLU A 96 6.27 -23.04 -17.25
CA GLU A 96 5.23 -22.37 -18.03
C GLU A 96 4.75 -21.15 -17.26
N ALA A 97 4.74 -20.00 -17.93
CA ALA A 97 4.08 -18.81 -17.45
C ALA A 97 3.37 -18.15 -18.63
N SER A 98 2.09 -17.86 -18.48
CA SER A 98 1.27 -17.21 -19.49
C SER A 98 0.33 -16.20 -18.85
N VAL A 99 -0.11 -15.22 -19.62
CA VAL A 99 -1.06 -14.17 -19.21
C VAL A 99 -2.34 -14.29 -20.02
N CYS A 100 -3.48 -14.14 -19.36
CA CYS A 100 -4.78 -14.13 -20.03
C CYS A 100 -4.93 -12.84 -20.84
N ASN A 101 -5.35 -12.97 -22.08
CA ASN A 101 -5.88 -11.89 -22.88
C ASN A 101 -7.40 -11.80 -22.62
N PHE A 102 -7.84 -10.79 -21.87
CA PHE A 102 -9.25 -10.58 -21.50
C PHE A 102 -10.16 -10.30 -22.70
N GLN A 103 -9.62 -9.91 -23.86
CA GLN A 103 -10.42 -9.70 -25.07
C GLN A 103 -10.72 -11.02 -25.80
N THR A 104 -9.79 -11.98 -25.76
CA THR A 104 -9.92 -13.26 -26.48
C THR A 104 -10.26 -14.43 -25.56
N GLY A 105 -9.99 -14.31 -24.26
CA GLY A 105 -10.08 -15.38 -23.27
C GLY A 105 -8.91 -16.38 -23.31
N ASN A 106 -7.93 -16.19 -24.19
CA ASN A 106 -6.82 -17.11 -24.37
C ASN A 106 -5.62 -16.74 -23.49
N PHE A 107 -4.82 -17.74 -23.12
CA PHE A 107 -3.54 -17.53 -22.46
C PHE A 107 -2.41 -17.41 -23.48
N GLU A 108 -1.62 -16.34 -23.34
CA GLU A 108 -0.47 -16.05 -24.19
C GLU A 108 0.82 -16.26 -23.38
N ALA A 109 1.81 -16.96 -23.95
CA ALA A 109 3.03 -17.33 -23.26
C ALA A 109 3.92 -16.10 -22.96
N ILE A 110 4.50 -16.08 -21.76
CA ILE A 110 5.45 -15.05 -21.31
C ILE A 110 6.86 -15.61 -21.48
N GLU A 111 7.43 -15.44 -22.67
CA GLU A 111 8.77 -15.94 -23.01
C GLU A 111 9.88 -14.96 -22.61
N ASN A 112 9.59 -13.66 -22.66
CA ASN A 112 10.52 -12.57 -22.36
C ASN A 112 9.85 -11.54 -21.44
N PHE A 113 10.63 -10.63 -20.86
CA PHE A 113 10.08 -9.48 -20.15
C PHE A 113 9.48 -8.43 -21.11
N THR A 114 8.26 -8.00 -20.84
CA THR A 114 7.61 -6.88 -21.54
C THR A 114 7.21 -5.77 -20.56
N LEU A 115 7.33 -4.51 -20.97
CA LEU A 115 6.90 -3.36 -20.18
C LEU A 115 5.96 -2.50 -21.02
N THR A 116 4.71 -2.38 -20.57
CA THR A 116 3.66 -1.63 -21.27
C THR A 116 3.23 -0.43 -20.43
N SER A 117 2.84 0.64 -21.10
CA SER A 117 2.32 1.85 -20.45
C SER A 117 1.14 2.48 -21.19
N ASP A 118 0.76 1.92 -22.34
CA ASP A 118 -0.28 2.49 -23.20
C ASP A 118 -1.68 2.15 -22.70
N SER A 119 -2.59 3.12 -22.73
CA SER A 119 -3.96 2.96 -22.22
C SER A 119 -5.01 2.53 -23.25
N VAL A 120 -4.66 2.47 -24.55
CA VAL A 120 -5.63 2.33 -25.65
C VAL A 120 -5.95 0.87 -25.98
N ALA A 121 -5.07 -0.08 -25.65
CA ALA A 121 -5.35 -1.51 -25.76
C ALA A 121 -4.55 -2.27 -24.69
N LEU A 122 -5.21 -2.61 -23.59
CA LEU A 122 -4.65 -3.41 -22.49
C LEU A 122 -5.28 -4.81 -22.53
N PRO A 123 -4.95 -5.67 -23.52
CA PRO A 123 -5.57 -6.98 -23.62
C PRO A 123 -5.30 -7.85 -22.39
N HIS A 124 -4.14 -7.67 -21.76
CA HIS A 124 -3.70 -8.47 -20.60
C HIS A 124 -4.13 -7.92 -19.24
N PHE A 125 -4.80 -6.76 -19.21
CA PHE A 125 -5.14 -6.09 -17.98
C PHE A 125 -6.56 -5.54 -18.01
N HIS A 126 -7.35 -5.91 -17.00
CA HIS A 126 -8.63 -5.25 -16.76
C HIS A 126 -8.42 -4.13 -15.73
N LYS A 127 -8.47 -2.89 -16.22
CA LYS A 127 -8.30 -1.68 -15.42
C LYS A 127 -9.60 -0.88 -15.37
N LEU A 128 -10.00 -0.45 -14.19
CA LEU A 128 -11.17 0.41 -14.04
C LEU A 128 -10.94 1.46 -12.96
N ARG A 129 -11.20 2.72 -13.31
CA ARG A 129 -11.24 3.86 -12.39
C ARG A 129 -12.64 4.05 -11.82
N PHE A 130 -12.75 4.31 -10.52
CA PHE A 130 -14.04 4.59 -9.90
C PHE A 130 -14.65 5.90 -10.45
N SER A 131 -15.79 5.78 -11.12
CA SER A 131 -16.48 6.92 -11.73
C SER A 131 -17.13 7.84 -10.68
N LYS A 132 -17.39 9.09 -11.06
CA LYS A 132 -18.15 10.03 -10.23
C LYS A 132 -19.59 9.57 -9.97
N GLU A 133 -20.17 8.81 -10.89
CA GLU A 133 -21.54 8.28 -10.78
C GLU A 133 -21.63 7.20 -9.70
N LEU A 134 -20.58 6.38 -9.56
CA LEU A 134 -20.48 5.37 -8.51
C LEU A 134 -20.27 6.00 -7.13
N PHE A 135 -19.67 7.20 -7.06
CA PHE A 135 -19.35 7.91 -5.81
C PHE A 135 -19.70 9.40 -5.87
N PRO A 136 -20.99 9.76 -5.96
CA PRO A 136 -21.44 11.14 -6.11
C PRO A 136 -20.95 11.99 -4.93
N LYS A 137 -20.63 13.27 -5.21
CA LYS A 137 -20.05 14.24 -4.27
C LYS A 137 -18.57 13.99 -3.87
N SER A 138 -17.91 12.97 -4.41
CA SER A 138 -16.48 12.76 -4.20
C SER A 138 -15.65 13.64 -5.15
N ARG A 139 -14.50 14.13 -4.67
CA ARG A 139 -13.53 14.81 -5.54
C ARG A 139 -13.04 13.84 -6.63
N PRO A 140 -12.72 14.32 -7.85
CA PRO A 140 -12.03 13.50 -8.84
C PRO A 140 -10.82 12.84 -8.18
N SER A 141 -10.72 11.52 -8.30
CA SER A 141 -9.66 10.74 -7.65
C SER A 141 -9.06 9.76 -8.66
N ARG A 142 -7.90 9.19 -8.34
CA ARG A 142 -7.24 8.16 -9.17
C ARG A 142 -7.55 6.74 -8.67
N LYS A 143 -8.58 6.60 -7.83
CA LYS A 143 -8.92 5.35 -7.15
C LYS A 143 -9.60 4.37 -8.12
N GLY A 144 -9.32 3.10 -7.97
CA GLY A 144 -9.73 2.07 -8.92
C GLY A 144 -9.06 0.73 -8.63
N PHE A 145 -9.08 -0.15 -9.63
CA PHE A 145 -8.35 -1.41 -9.58
C PHE A 145 -7.73 -1.77 -10.94
N LEU A 146 -6.76 -2.68 -10.88
CA LEU A 146 -6.06 -3.26 -12.02
C LEU A 146 -5.91 -4.77 -11.78
N GLN A 147 -6.58 -5.58 -12.58
CA GLN A 147 -6.55 -7.05 -12.55
C GLN A 147 -5.66 -7.58 -13.67
N CYS A 148 -4.92 -8.64 -13.35
CA CYS A 148 -4.21 -9.45 -14.32
C CYS A 148 -4.35 -10.93 -13.95
N ARG A 149 -4.66 -11.77 -14.94
CA ARG A 149 -4.80 -13.21 -14.76
C ARG A 149 -3.58 -13.92 -15.32
N LEU A 150 -2.94 -14.72 -14.49
CA LEU A 150 -1.77 -15.52 -14.85
C LEU A 150 -2.13 -17.00 -14.84
N GLN A 151 -1.43 -17.77 -15.68
CA GLN A 151 -1.34 -19.22 -15.56
C GLN A 151 0.13 -19.61 -15.42
N VAL A 152 0.46 -20.31 -14.34
CA VAL A 152 1.83 -20.71 -13.99
C VAL A 152 1.87 -22.22 -13.80
N ASN A 153 2.59 -22.94 -14.66
CA ASN A 153 2.61 -24.41 -14.71
C ASN A 153 1.21 -25.04 -14.58
N GLY A 154 0.25 -24.53 -15.35
CA GLY A 154 -1.16 -24.97 -15.34
C GLY A 154 -2.04 -24.37 -14.24
N PHE A 155 -1.47 -23.74 -13.20
CA PHE A 155 -2.24 -23.10 -12.13
C PHE A 155 -2.69 -21.69 -12.51
N VAL A 156 -4.00 -21.44 -12.53
CA VAL A 156 -4.58 -20.12 -12.85
C VAL A 156 -4.81 -19.31 -11.58
N ILE A 157 -4.35 -18.05 -11.58
CA ILE A 157 -4.50 -17.12 -10.47
C ILE A 157 -4.79 -15.69 -10.96
N ASP A 158 -5.68 -15.00 -10.25
CA ASP A 158 -5.92 -13.57 -10.42
C ASP A 158 -5.12 -12.76 -9.41
N LEU A 159 -4.43 -11.74 -9.89
CA LEU A 159 -3.74 -10.75 -9.08
C LEU A 159 -4.40 -9.39 -9.31
N VAL A 160 -4.95 -8.79 -8.25
CA VAL A 160 -5.75 -7.56 -8.33
C VAL A 160 -5.13 -6.46 -7.47
N ASN A 161 -4.63 -5.42 -8.13
CA ASN A 161 -4.13 -4.21 -7.49
C ASN A 161 -5.32 -3.28 -7.19
N ILE A 162 -5.58 -2.96 -5.92
CA ILE A 162 -6.71 -2.13 -5.50
C ILE A 162 -6.23 -0.84 -4.85
N HIS A 163 -6.93 0.25 -5.15
CA HIS A 163 -6.70 1.52 -4.50
C HIS A 163 -8.01 2.21 -4.14
N LEU A 164 -8.35 2.21 -2.86
CA LEU A 164 -9.60 2.76 -2.35
C LEU A 164 -9.46 4.19 -1.81
N PHE A 165 -10.57 4.75 -1.35
CA PHE A 165 -10.67 6.13 -0.91
C PHE A 165 -10.00 6.37 0.44
N HIS A 166 -9.24 7.46 0.54
CA HIS A 166 -8.62 7.92 1.77
C HIS A 166 -9.46 9.01 2.46
N ASP A 167 -9.30 9.15 3.77
CA ASP A 167 -9.95 10.20 4.54
C ASP A 167 -9.40 11.59 4.18
N ALA A 168 -10.31 12.53 3.93
CA ALA A 168 -9.97 13.91 3.60
C ALA A 168 -9.67 14.77 4.84
N CYS A 169 -10.30 14.45 5.99
CA CYS A 169 -10.28 15.25 7.20
C CYS A 169 -10.20 14.35 8.45
N ASN A 170 -9.22 14.54 9.33
CA ASN A 170 -9.12 13.77 10.57
C ASN A 170 -10.30 14.03 11.52
N ILE A 171 -10.77 15.27 11.60
CA ILE A 171 -11.86 15.66 12.51
C ILE A 171 -13.16 14.98 12.11
N GLU A 172 -13.49 15.00 10.82
CA GLU A 172 -14.69 14.32 10.29
C GLU A 172 -14.64 12.81 10.55
N ALA A 173 -13.45 12.20 10.49
CA ALA A 173 -13.27 10.78 10.79
C ALA A 173 -13.60 10.43 12.25
N VAL A 174 -13.40 11.36 13.19
CA VAL A 174 -13.77 11.21 14.60
C VAL A 174 -15.25 11.54 14.83
N GLU A 175 -15.74 12.66 14.29
CA GLU A 175 -17.12 13.11 14.46
C GLU A 175 -18.13 12.12 13.89
N SER A 176 -17.80 11.50 12.75
CA SER A 176 -18.64 10.53 12.07
C SER A 176 -18.12 9.09 12.27
N SER A 177 -17.58 8.74 13.45
CA SER A 177 -16.96 7.43 13.64
C SER A 177 -17.97 6.25 13.61
N PRO A 178 -17.70 5.15 12.89
CA PRO A 178 -16.56 4.95 11.98
C PRO A 178 -16.68 5.85 10.74
N SER A 179 -15.56 6.49 10.36
CA SER A 179 -15.49 7.54 9.31
C SER A 179 -16.43 7.29 8.13
N VAL A 180 -17.01 8.37 7.58
CA VAL A 180 -17.78 8.31 6.33
C VAL A 180 -17.02 7.65 5.17
N PHE A 181 -15.69 7.67 5.20
CA PHE A 181 -14.85 7.01 4.21
C PHE A 181 -14.76 5.49 4.40
N ALA A 182 -14.96 4.97 5.62
CA ALA A 182 -15.04 3.52 5.85
C ALA A 182 -16.18 2.91 5.02
N LYS A 183 -17.36 3.55 5.01
CA LYS A 183 -18.47 3.10 4.17
C LYS A 183 -18.17 3.23 2.66
N LYS A 184 -17.42 4.26 2.25
CA LYS A 184 -16.98 4.42 0.86
C LYS A 184 -16.00 3.32 0.44
N ARG A 185 -15.08 2.93 1.31
CA ARG A 185 -14.15 1.82 1.08
C ARG A 185 -14.88 0.49 1.02
N GLU A 186 -15.82 0.23 1.93
CA GLU A 186 -16.68 -0.96 1.89
C GLU A 186 -17.44 -1.06 0.55
N ASN A 187 -18.09 0.03 0.12
CA ASN A 187 -18.81 0.08 -1.15
C ASN A 187 -17.86 -0.05 -2.35
N GLY A 188 -16.68 0.56 -2.28
CA GLY A 188 -15.63 0.44 -3.30
C GLY A 188 -15.15 -0.99 -3.47
N LEU A 189 -14.83 -1.68 -2.38
CA LEU A 189 -14.39 -3.07 -2.43
C LEU A 189 -15.53 -3.99 -2.88
N LYS A 190 -16.77 -3.78 -2.42
CA LYS A 190 -17.95 -4.51 -2.93
C LYS A 190 -18.14 -4.32 -4.44
N PHE A 191 -17.94 -3.11 -4.94
CA PHE A 191 -18.00 -2.82 -6.36
C PHE A 191 -16.90 -3.58 -7.12
N VAL A 192 -15.64 -3.54 -6.65
CA VAL A 192 -14.53 -4.30 -7.26
C VAL A 192 -14.87 -5.79 -7.31
N LEU A 193 -15.27 -6.39 -6.18
CA LEU A 193 -15.62 -7.81 -6.12
C LEU A 193 -16.76 -8.17 -7.09
N LYS A 194 -17.76 -7.29 -7.24
CA LYS A 194 -18.84 -7.49 -8.21
C LYS A 194 -18.34 -7.43 -9.67
N GLN A 195 -17.42 -6.52 -9.99
CA GLN A 195 -16.82 -6.45 -11.33
C GLN A 195 -16.03 -7.73 -11.64
N LEU A 196 -15.29 -8.25 -10.65
CA LEU A 196 -14.53 -9.48 -10.80
C LEU A 196 -15.45 -10.72 -10.91
N ASP A 197 -16.58 -10.76 -10.19
CA ASP A 197 -17.52 -11.89 -10.23
C ASP A 197 -18.30 -11.98 -11.56
N GLN A 198 -18.63 -10.84 -12.18
CA GLN A 198 -19.32 -10.78 -13.48
C GLN A 198 -18.56 -11.50 -14.61
N GLU A 199 -17.25 -11.74 -14.43
CA GLU A 199 -16.40 -12.48 -15.36
C GLU A 199 -16.39 -14.01 -15.12
N LYS A 200 -17.25 -14.55 -14.23
CA LYS A 200 -17.25 -15.95 -13.75
C LYS A 200 -15.99 -16.34 -12.94
N ASN A 201 -15.40 -15.38 -12.23
CA ASN A 201 -14.13 -15.59 -11.50
C ASN A 201 -14.28 -16.17 -10.08
N CYS A 202 -15.50 -16.44 -9.61
CA CYS A 202 -15.71 -16.89 -8.21
C CYS A 202 -15.03 -18.21 -7.84
N GLN A 203 -14.58 -19.01 -8.83
CA GLN A 203 -13.83 -20.24 -8.61
C GLN A 203 -12.32 -20.10 -8.80
N ILE A 204 -11.85 -18.98 -9.35
CA ILE A 204 -10.42 -18.78 -9.62
C ILE A 204 -9.75 -18.25 -8.34
N PRO A 205 -8.65 -18.86 -7.88
CA PRO A 205 -7.84 -18.29 -6.80
C PRO A 205 -7.44 -16.86 -7.12
N MET A 206 -7.74 -15.95 -6.19
CA MET A 206 -7.52 -14.52 -6.35
C MET A 206 -6.79 -13.96 -5.14
N VAL A 207 -5.77 -13.15 -5.43
CA VAL A 207 -5.11 -12.31 -4.42
C VAL A 207 -5.40 -10.86 -4.73
N LEU A 208 -6.01 -10.18 -3.76
CA LEU A 208 -6.35 -8.77 -3.82
C LEU A 208 -5.38 -8.03 -2.91
N PHE A 209 -4.57 -7.15 -3.47
CA PHE A 209 -3.59 -6.40 -2.68
C PHE A 209 -3.50 -4.97 -3.15
N GLY A 210 -3.08 -4.08 -2.26
CA GLY A 210 -3.07 -2.66 -2.57
C GLY A 210 -3.26 -1.74 -1.38
N ASP A 211 -3.49 -0.47 -1.70
CA ASP A 211 -3.89 0.56 -0.76
C ASP A 211 -5.41 0.51 -0.56
N PHE A 212 -5.85 -0.35 0.36
CA PHE A 212 -7.25 -0.38 0.76
C PHE A 212 -7.64 0.86 1.54
N ASN A 213 -6.67 1.65 2.02
CA ASN A 213 -6.88 2.82 2.85
C ASN A 213 -7.72 2.54 4.10
N PHE A 214 -7.86 1.28 4.53
CA PHE A 214 -8.55 0.91 5.76
C PHE A 214 -7.90 1.61 6.94
N ARG A 215 -8.72 2.13 7.85
CA ARG A 215 -8.28 2.90 9.00
C ARG A 215 -8.66 2.20 10.27
N LEU A 216 -7.85 2.42 11.31
CA LEU A 216 -8.32 2.23 12.66
C LEU A 216 -9.51 3.17 12.91
N ASP A 217 -10.48 2.71 13.68
CA ASP A 217 -11.52 3.57 14.23
C ASP A 217 -10.83 4.69 15.04
N THR A 218 -10.71 5.87 14.41
CA THR A 218 -9.86 6.95 14.92
C THR A 218 -10.39 7.50 16.24
N LYS A 219 -11.72 7.47 16.43
CA LYS A 219 -12.34 7.87 17.69
C LYS A 219 -11.98 6.87 18.79
N CYS A 220 -12.17 5.57 18.55
CA CYS A 220 -11.78 4.54 19.51
C CYS A 220 -10.27 4.56 19.80
N LEU A 221 -9.43 4.82 18.79
CA LEU A 221 -7.98 4.95 19.00
C LEU A 221 -7.66 6.03 20.03
N ILE A 222 -8.34 7.17 19.96
CA ILE A 222 -8.14 8.25 20.93
C ILE A 222 -8.69 7.85 22.29
N GLU A 223 -9.95 7.44 22.35
CA GLU A 223 -10.69 7.22 23.62
C GLU A 223 -10.23 5.96 24.37
N GLU A 224 -9.64 4.97 23.69
CA GLU A 224 -9.21 3.71 24.30
C GLU A 224 -7.69 3.60 24.49
N VAL A 225 -6.90 4.32 23.67
CA VAL A 225 -5.43 4.14 23.64
C VAL A 225 -4.68 5.44 23.93
N LEU A 226 -4.96 6.53 23.20
CA LEU A 226 -4.11 7.72 23.24
C LEU A 226 -4.45 8.70 24.36
N ALA A 227 -5.74 8.96 24.57
CA ALA A 227 -6.24 9.91 25.54
C ALA A 227 -7.60 9.46 26.12
N PRO A 228 -7.63 8.36 26.89
CA PRO A 228 -8.86 7.92 27.55
C PRO A 228 -9.51 8.99 28.43
N SER A 229 -10.83 8.97 28.54
CA SER A 229 -11.59 9.96 29.33
C SER A 229 -11.23 9.99 30.82
N SER A 230 -10.58 8.94 31.34
CA SER A 230 -10.05 8.89 32.71
C SER A 230 -8.77 9.73 32.89
N VAL A 231 -8.08 10.06 31.80
CA VAL A 231 -6.81 10.81 31.82
C VAL A 231 -6.87 12.12 31.05
N ALA A 232 -7.86 12.31 30.16
CA ALA A 232 -7.93 13.48 29.30
C ALA A 232 -9.32 14.09 29.14
N VAL A 233 -9.36 15.39 28.84
CA VAL A 233 -10.56 16.13 28.44
C VAL A 233 -10.46 16.59 27.00
N GLN A 234 -11.56 16.45 26.25
CA GLN A 234 -11.67 16.97 24.89
C GLN A 234 -11.99 18.47 24.91
N MET A 235 -11.24 19.24 24.11
CA MET A 235 -11.42 20.66 23.91
C MET A 235 -11.57 20.96 22.42
N ILE A 236 -12.55 21.80 22.07
CA ILE A 236 -12.70 22.36 20.74
C ILE A 236 -12.09 23.76 20.75
N VAL A 237 -11.09 23.99 19.89
CA VAL A 237 -10.40 25.28 19.77
C VAL A 237 -10.62 25.81 18.38
N GLN A 238 -10.94 27.09 18.24
CA GLN A 238 -11.06 27.70 16.91
C GLN A 238 -9.66 27.82 16.28
N GLY A 239 -9.50 27.25 15.09
CA GLY A 239 -8.27 27.34 14.31
C GLY A 239 -8.11 28.69 13.62
N ASP A 240 -6.87 29.01 13.24
CA ASP A 240 -6.52 30.22 12.49
C ASP A 240 -7.27 30.34 11.14
N ASP A 241 -7.73 29.22 10.58
CA ASP A 241 -8.53 29.15 9.35
C ASP A 241 -10.05 29.20 9.59
N GLY A 242 -10.46 29.48 10.83
CA GLY A 242 -11.86 29.52 11.26
C GLY A 242 -12.51 28.15 11.46
N LYS A 243 -11.80 27.03 11.23
CA LYS A 243 -12.32 25.68 11.43
C LYS A 243 -12.04 25.19 12.85
N PRO A 244 -12.87 24.27 13.39
CA PRO A 244 -12.57 23.69 14.69
C PRO A 244 -11.29 22.84 14.62
N ASN A 245 -10.48 22.93 15.67
CA ASN A 245 -9.41 21.98 15.98
C ASN A 245 -9.84 21.20 17.22
N LEU A 246 -9.52 19.91 17.27
CA LEU A 246 -9.76 19.07 18.44
C LEU A 246 -8.46 18.89 19.21
N GLN A 247 -8.51 19.04 20.53
CA GLN A 247 -7.39 18.75 21.43
C GLN A 247 -7.87 17.84 22.56
N TYR A 248 -7.07 16.86 22.91
CA TYR A 248 -7.28 16.01 24.09
C TYR A 248 -6.16 16.33 25.07
N ARG A 249 -6.51 16.95 26.20
CA ARG A 249 -5.54 17.43 27.19
C ARG A 249 -5.55 16.57 28.43
N ASP A 250 -4.37 16.22 28.91
CA ASP A 250 -4.18 15.51 30.16
C ASP A 250 -4.80 16.30 31.33
N LEU A 251 -5.57 15.62 32.18
CA LEU A 251 -6.33 16.24 33.26
C LEU A 251 -5.44 16.83 34.36
N ASN A 252 -4.24 16.27 34.56
CA ASN A 252 -3.35 16.67 35.65
C ASN A 252 -2.37 17.77 35.22
N SER A 253 -1.72 17.56 34.07
CA SER A 253 -0.66 18.44 33.56
C SER A 253 -1.17 19.52 32.60
N GLY A 254 -2.36 19.34 32.02
CA GLY A 254 -2.89 20.19 30.96
C GLY A 254 -2.20 20.02 29.61
N GLU A 255 -1.27 19.07 29.49
CA GLU A 255 -0.51 18.81 28.27
C GLU A 255 -1.41 18.25 27.16
N ASN A 256 -1.19 18.65 25.91
CA ASN A 256 -1.87 18.06 24.75
C ASN A 256 -1.37 16.63 24.50
N LEU A 257 -2.23 15.63 24.73
CA LEU A 257 -1.96 14.23 24.39
C LEU A 257 -2.24 13.93 22.92
N VAL A 258 -3.30 14.53 22.37
CA VAL A 258 -3.65 14.48 20.96
C VAL A 258 -4.06 15.87 20.47
N GLU A 259 -3.52 16.31 19.34
CA GLU A 259 -3.97 17.51 18.62
C GLU A 259 -4.38 17.13 17.20
N MET A 260 -5.58 17.56 16.79
CA MET A 260 -6.16 17.19 15.51
C MET A 260 -6.68 18.41 14.75
N LYS A 261 -6.31 18.45 13.46
CA LYS A 261 -6.78 19.40 12.44
C LYS A 261 -7.16 18.62 11.19
N THR A 262 -7.66 19.29 10.14
CA THR A 262 -8.01 18.61 8.87
C THR A 262 -6.91 17.70 8.33
N LYS A 263 -5.63 18.12 8.41
CA LYS A 263 -4.48 17.32 7.95
C LYS A 263 -3.39 17.10 9.00
N LEU A 264 -3.71 17.30 10.27
CA LEU A 264 -2.81 17.06 11.40
C LEU A 264 -3.47 16.09 12.36
N PHE A 265 -2.71 15.11 12.82
CA PHE A 265 -3.02 14.17 13.88
C PHE A 265 -1.71 13.99 14.66
N ASN A 266 -1.50 14.87 15.63
CA ASN A 266 -0.32 14.84 16.49
C ASN A 266 -0.65 14.01 17.74
N HIS A 267 0.21 13.05 18.07
CA HIS A 267 -0.01 12.08 19.14
C HIS A 267 1.32 11.56 19.69
N LYS A 268 1.27 10.94 20.88
CA LYS A 268 2.45 10.42 21.59
C LYS A 268 2.70 8.91 21.39
N LEU A 269 2.11 8.29 20.38
CA LEU A 269 2.35 6.85 20.15
C LEU A 269 3.79 6.65 19.69
N ASN A 270 4.57 5.89 20.44
CA ASN A 270 5.93 5.53 20.06
C ASN A 270 5.91 4.25 19.22
N VAL A 271 6.07 4.40 17.91
CA VAL A 271 5.98 3.33 16.90
C VAL A 271 7.06 2.27 17.10
N GLY A 272 8.30 2.70 17.32
CA GLY A 272 9.45 1.79 17.49
C GLY A 272 9.36 0.91 18.74
N ASN A 273 8.49 1.27 19.68
CA ASN A 273 8.26 0.56 20.93
C ASN A 273 6.83 0.03 21.08
N ILE A 274 6.07 -0.13 19.98
CA ILE A 274 4.77 -0.83 20.04
C ILE A 274 5.05 -2.30 20.38
N GLN A 275 4.91 -2.63 21.66
CA GLN A 275 4.96 -4.00 22.15
C GLN A 275 3.78 -4.83 21.61
N SER A 276 3.89 -6.16 21.65
CA SER A 276 2.86 -7.10 21.18
C SER A 276 1.46 -6.78 21.71
N ASP A 277 1.35 -6.45 22.99
CA ASP A 277 0.06 -6.21 23.66
C ASP A 277 -0.58 -4.91 23.16
N ASN A 278 0.23 -3.90 22.84
CA ASN A 278 -0.25 -2.68 22.21
C ASN A 278 -0.65 -2.91 20.76
N LEU A 279 0.06 -3.79 20.04
CA LEU A 279 -0.30 -4.18 18.68
C LEU A 279 -1.67 -4.87 18.63
N GLU A 280 -1.92 -5.81 19.55
CA GLU A 280 -3.22 -6.48 19.66
C GLU A 280 -4.36 -5.49 19.98
N ARG A 281 -4.10 -4.52 20.87
CA ARG A 281 -5.07 -3.45 21.16
C ARG A 281 -5.39 -2.60 19.93
N LEU A 282 -4.39 -2.23 19.15
CA LEU A 282 -4.59 -1.50 17.89
C LEU A 282 -5.36 -2.35 16.87
N TYR A 283 -5.06 -3.64 16.78
CA TYR A 283 -5.72 -4.56 15.85
C TYR A 283 -7.24 -4.69 16.12
N LYS A 284 -7.66 -4.63 17.39
CA LYS A 284 -9.10 -4.60 17.76
C LYS A 284 -9.85 -3.37 17.22
N LEU A 285 -9.12 -2.33 16.84
CA LEU A 285 -9.67 -1.11 16.25
C LEU A 285 -9.70 -1.15 14.72
N ASP A 286 -9.05 -2.13 14.09
CA ASP A 286 -9.04 -2.36 12.64
C ASP A 286 -10.29 -3.15 12.20
N ARG A 287 -11.43 -2.46 12.17
CA ARG A 287 -12.75 -3.09 11.98
C ARG A 287 -13.21 -3.18 10.53
N GLU A 288 -12.60 -2.41 9.63
CA GLU A 288 -13.03 -2.34 8.22
C GLU A 288 -12.89 -3.67 7.44
N PRO A 289 -11.81 -4.47 7.63
CA PRO A 289 -11.70 -5.78 6.99
C PRO A 289 -12.87 -6.72 7.34
N LEU A 290 -13.43 -6.60 8.55
CA LEU A 290 -14.49 -7.47 9.06
C LEU A 290 -15.80 -7.37 8.27
N CYS A 291 -16.00 -6.29 7.51
CA CYS A 291 -17.16 -6.11 6.64
C CYS A 291 -17.13 -7.02 5.39
N HIS A 292 -16.03 -7.74 5.15
CA HIS A 292 -15.77 -8.51 3.93
C HIS A 292 -15.55 -10.00 4.23
N THR A 293 -16.60 -10.67 4.71
CA THR A 293 -16.56 -12.08 5.18
C THR A 293 -16.17 -13.12 4.12
N MET A 294 -16.10 -12.73 2.84
CA MET A 294 -15.72 -13.61 1.72
C MET A 294 -14.21 -13.52 1.40
N LEU A 295 -13.48 -12.65 2.09
CA LEU A 295 -12.06 -12.46 1.95
C LEU A 295 -11.35 -12.88 3.24
N HIS A 296 -10.16 -13.42 3.07
CA HIS A 296 -9.31 -13.92 4.15
C HIS A 296 -7.98 -13.18 4.16
N GLU A 297 -7.40 -13.06 5.34
CA GLU A 297 -6.10 -12.42 5.53
C GLU A 297 -5.27 -13.23 6.52
N PHE A 298 -3.98 -13.35 6.26
CA PHE A 298 -3.07 -13.92 7.24
C PHE A 298 -2.92 -12.98 8.44
N PRO A 299 -2.69 -13.51 9.67
CA PRO A 299 -2.53 -12.68 10.84
C PRO A 299 -1.43 -11.62 10.66
N ILE A 300 -1.78 -10.35 10.94
CA ILE A 300 -0.84 -9.24 10.92
C ILE A 300 -0.01 -9.24 12.21
N GLN A 301 1.31 -9.25 12.07
CA GLN A 301 2.27 -9.19 13.18
C GLN A 301 3.22 -7.98 13.08
N PHE A 302 2.86 -7.02 12.22
CA PHE A 302 3.62 -5.81 11.97
C PHE A 302 2.82 -4.56 12.36
N VAL A 303 3.54 -3.48 12.70
CA VAL A 303 2.94 -2.18 13.04
C VAL A 303 2.17 -1.58 11.85
N PRO A 304 1.23 -0.64 12.08
CA PRO A 304 0.54 0.05 10.99
C PRO A 304 1.48 0.51 9.86
N SER A 305 1.11 0.26 8.60
CA SER A 305 1.99 0.55 7.45
C SER A 305 2.06 2.03 7.09
N TYR A 306 1.23 2.86 7.72
CA TYR A 306 1.05 4.29 7.49
C TYR A 306 0.72 5.02 8.82
N PRO A 307 1.14 6.29 9.04
CA PRO A 307 1.90 7.18 8.16
C PRO A 307 3.38 7.34 8.58
N PHE A 308 4.31 6.58 8.01
CA PHE A 308 5.74 6.73 8.28
C PHE A 308 6.30 8.10 7.87
N SER A 309 7.44 8.48 8.43
CA SER A 309 8.13 9.71 8.06
C SER A 309 8.73 9.60 6.67
N GLU A 310 8.58 10.67 5.88
CA GLU A 310 9.29 10.86 4.60
C GLU A 310 10.71 11.43 4.80
N ASN A 311 11.12 11.69 6.05
CA ASN A 311 12.50 12.08 6.36
C ASN A 311 13.41 10.84 6.38
N ILE A 312 14.45 10.86 5.55
CA ILE A 312 15.43 9.77 5.38
C ILE A 312 16.05 9.35 6.71
N ASP A 313 16.30 10.31 7.60
CA ASP A 313 16.93 10.06 8.91
C ASP A 313 15.95 9.50 9.96
N CYS A 314 14.64 9.51 9.67
CA CYS A 314 13.56 9.16 10.61
C CYS A 314 12.68 8.01 10.09
N GLY A 315 13.24 7.07 9.30
CA GLY A 315 12.49 6.00 8.64
C GLY A 315 11.68 5.05 9.55
N LYS A 316 11.84 5.14 10.87
CA LYS A 316 11.12 4.35 11.89
C LYS A 316 9.93 5.08 12.50
N ASP A 317 9.86 6.39 12.34
CA ASP A 317 8.90 7.25 13.03
C ASP A 317 7.65 7.45 12.18
N TYR A 318 6.51 7.71 12.82
CA TYR A 318 5.34 8.23 12.13
C TYR A 318 5.36 9.75 12.04
N MET A 319 4.85 10.27 10.94
CA MET A 319 4.51 11.68 10.80
C MET A 319 3.14 11.97 11.40
N TYR A 320 2.91 13.23 11.78
CA TYR A 320 1.67 13.66 12.43
C TYR A 320 0.56 14.04 11.45
N THR A 321 0.49 13.43 10.27
CA THR A 321 -0.49 13.84 9.24
C THR A 321 -1.83 13.14 9.39
N ARG A 322 -1.82 11.89 9.86
CA ARG A 322 -3.00 11.01 9.99
C ARG A 322 -2.85 10.09 11.20
N ALA A 323 -3.97 9.51 11.63
CA ALA A 323 -3.94 8.40 12.57
C ALA A 323 -3.23 7.18 11.95
N PRO A 324 -2.46 6.41 12.73
CA PRO A 324 -1.87 5.15 12.30
C PRO A 324 -2.92 4.19 11.74
N ALA A 325 -2.58 3.50 10.65
CA ALA A 325 -3.48 2.54 9.99
C ALA A 325 -2.75 1.46 9.19
N TRP A 326 -3.35 0.26 9.12
CA TRP A 326 -2.98 -0.77 8.15
C TRP A 326 -3.76 -0.53 6.84
N CYS A 327 -3.32 0.48 6.09
CA CYS A 327 -3.87 0.81 4.78
C CYS A 327 -3.56 -0.27 3.74
N ASP A 328 -2.42 -0.93 3.90
CA ASP A 328 -1.77 -1.74 2.87
C ASP A 328 -1.96 -3.21 3.19
N ARG A 329 -2.74 -3.91 2.36
CA ARG A 329 -3.25 -5.25 2.70
C ARG A 329 -3.06 -6.22 1.55
N ILE A 330 -2.99 -7.50 1.89
CA ILE A 330 -2.97 -8.62 0.96
C ILE A 330 -4.05 -9.62 1.41
N LEU A 331 -5.19 -9.59 0.72
CA LEU A 331 -6.38 -10.39 0.97
C LEU A 331 -6.51 -11.51 -0.06
N LEU A 332 -7.13 -12.61 0.34
CA LEU A 332 -7.30 -13.81 -0.46
C LEU A 332 -8.80 -14.13 -0.56
N ASN A 333 -9.29 -14.50 -1.74
CA ASN A 333 -10.61 -15.12 -1.83
C ASN A 333 -10.57 -16.56 -1.30
N GLU A 334 -11.74 -17.17 -1.11
CA GLU A 334 -11.86 -18.53 -0.55
C GLU A 334 -10.97 -19.58 -1.26
N PRO A 335 -10.97 -19.73 -2.61
CA PRO A 335 -10.07 -20.68 -3.26
C PRO A 335 -8.58 -20.41 -3.01
N ALA A 336 -8.13 -19.16 -3.06
CA ALA A 336 -6.73 -18.82 -2.80
C ALA A 336 -6.34 -19.06 -1.35
N TRP A 337 -7.23 -18.76 -0.42
CA TRP A 337 -7.04 -19.01 1.01
C TRP A 337 -6.88 -20.50 1.29
N LEU A 338 -7.77 -21.35 0.79
CA LEU A 338 -7.71 -22.79 1.00
C LEU A 338 -6.38 -23.38 0.47
N LEU A 339 -5.92 -22.91 -0.69
CA LEU A 339 -4.65 -23.35 -1.26
C LEU A 339 -3.46 -22.87 -0.43
N ALA A 340 -3.40 -21.58 -0.11
CA ALA A 340 -2.28 -20.99 0.63
C ALA A 340 -2.20 -21.54 2.07
N ASN A 341 -3.34 -21.69 2.73
CA ASN A 341 -3.43 -22.16 4.11
C ASN A 341 -3.07 -23.65 4.25
N SER A 342 -3.28 -24.46 3.20
CA SER A 342 -2.95 -25.90 3.20
C SER A 342 -1.45 -26.20 3.30
N VAL A 343 -0.59 -25.24 2.94
CA VAL A 343 0.88 -25.37 2.94
C VAL A 343 1.56 -24.29 3.79
N SER A 344 0.84 -23.78 4.79
CA SER A 344 1.15 -22.55 5.54
C SER A 344 2.37 -22.59 6.46
N SER A 345 3.20 -23.63 6.44
CA SER A 345 4.32 -23.81 7.37
C SER A 345 5.42 -22.74 7.28
N SER A 346 5.36 -21.83 6.30
CA SER A 346 6.36 -20.77 6.08
C SER A 346 5.79 -19.43 5.60
N VAL A 347 4.52 -19.13 5.90
CA VAL A 347 3.92 -17.85 5.50
C VAL A 347 4.64 -16.69 6.18
N CYS A 348 5.01 -15.68 5.40
CA CYS A 348 5.62 -14.46 5.90
C CYS A 348 4.78 -13.28 5.44
N TYR A 349 4.11 -12.62 6.37
CA TYR A 349 3.31 -11.41 6.11
C TYR A 349 3.87 -10.26 6.95
N ASP A 350 4.54 -9.29 6.30
CA ASP A 350 5.31 -8.25 7.01
C ASP A 350 5.46 -6.98 6.17
N ILE A 351 5.85 -5.89 6.81
CA ILE A 351 6.33 -4.67 6.14
C ILE A 351 7.79 -4.81 5.73
N VAL A 352 8.15 -4.17 4.62
CA VAL A 352 9.50 -4.10 4.09
C VAL A 352 10.20 -2.85 4.62
N GLY A 353 11.51 -2.97 4.88
CA GLY A 353 12.35 -1.85 5.28
C GLY A 353 11.90 -1.16 6.57
N LYS A 354 11.67 -1.95 7.64
CA LYS A 354 11.25 -1.45 8.96
C LYS A 354 12.04 -0.24 9.44
N ASP A 355 13.34 -0.24 9.17
CA ASP A 355 14.27 0.81 9.58
C ASP A 355 14.62 1.83 8.48
N THR A 356 14.11 1.63 7.27
CA THR A 356 14.47 2.43 6.09
C THR A 356 13.31 3.36 5.71
N CYS A 357 13.61 4.62 5.40
CA CYS A 357 12.62 5.54 4.86
C CYS A 357 12.21 5.07 3.45
N MET A 358 11.00 4.54 3.32
CA MET A 358 10.43 4.07 2.05
C MET A 358 9.22 4.90 1.60
N GLY A 359 8.86 5.91 2.40
CA GLY A 359 7.71 6.79 2.21
C GLY A 359 6.81 6.87 3.42
N ASP A 360 5.71 7.59 3.26
CA ASP A 360 4.65 7.62 4.25
C ASP A 360 3.93 6.28 4.37
N HIS A 361 4.02 5.44 3.35
CA HIS A 361 3.68 4.02 3.39
C HIS A 361 4.94 3.16 3.35
N LYS A 362 4.98 2.09 4.14
CA LYS A 362 5.95 1.00 3.95
C LYS A 362 5.33 -0.11 3.10
N PRO A 363 6.07 -0.65 2.11
CA PRO A 363 5.57 -1.78 1.33
C PRO A 363 5.23 -2.97 2.24
N VAL A 364 4.16 -3.68 1.93
CA VAL A 364 3.75 -4.90 2.63
C VAL A 364 4.03 -6.08 1.72
N CYS A 365 4.62 -7.15 2.26
CA CYS A 365 4.93 -8.37 1.51
C CYS A 365 4.24 -9.59 2.12
N LEU A 366 3.79 -10.50 1.26
CA LEU A 366 3.27 -11.81 1.62
C LEU A 366 4.02 -12.89 0.82
N GLY A 367 4.81 -13.71 1.52
CA GLY A 367 5.43 -14.91 0.96
C GLY A 367 4.53 -16.13 1.20
N LEU A 368 4.08 -16.76 0.12
CA LEU A 368 3.23 -17.96 0.13
C LEU A 368 3.87 -19.07 -0.69
N SER A 369 3.34 -20.29 -0.51
CA SER A 369 3.51 -21.36 -1.47
C SER A 369 2.15 -21.77 -1.99
N PHE A 370 2.05 -22.02 -3.30
CA PHE A 370 0.87 -22.68 -3.87
C PHE A 370 1.26 -24.11 -4.27
N PRO A 371 0.42 -25.12 -4.00
CA PRO A 371 0.63 -26.46 -4.53
C PRO A 371 0.39 -26.41 -6.04
N ILE A 372 1.46 -26.33 -6.83
CA ILE A 372 1.36 -26.26 -8.29
C ILE A 372 1.71 -27.64 -8.87
N GLY A 373 0.75 -28.27 -9.56
CA GLY A 373 0.91 -29.57 -10.22
C GLY A 373 -0.40 -30.10 -10.80
N ASN A 374 -0.35 -30.69 -12.00
CA ASN A 374 -1.52 -31.24 -12.70
C ASN A 374 -2.25 -32.30 -11.85
N SER A 375 -3.57 -32.18 -11.83
CA SER A 375 -4.51 -33.17 -11.32
C SER A 375 -4.44 -34.47 -12.13
N SER A 376 -3.42 -35.31 -11.89
CA SER A 376 -3.39 -36.72 -12.34
C SER A 376 -2.13 -37.51 -11.92
N SER A 377 -1.57 -37.38 -10.71
CA SER A 377 -0.81 -38.50 -10.11
C SER A 377 -0.50 -38.30 -8.62
N SER A 378 -0.57 -39.39 -7.88
CA SER A 378 -0.39 -39.53 -6.43
C SER A 378 1.06 -39.37 -5.94
N SER A 379 1.79 -38.36 -6.42
CA SER A 379 3.15 -38.05 -5.92
C SER A 379 3.16 -36.68 -5.24
N LYS A 380 3.86 -36.56 -4.10
CA LYS A 380 4.04 -35.29 -3.38
C LYS A 380 4.64 -34.25 -4.33
N HIS A 381 3.84 -33.31 -4.80
CA HIS A 381 4.26 -32.27 -5.72
C HIS A 381 5.02 -31.15 -5.00
N PRO A 382 6.09 -30.59 -5.59
CA PRO A 382 6.78 -29.45 -5.01
C PRO A 382 5.89 -28.20 -5.09
N ALA A 383 5.63 -27.56 -3.95
CA ALA A 383 4.93 -26.30 -3.92
C ALA A 383 5.79 -25.20 -4.59
N THR A 384 5.18 -24.30 -5.34
CA THR A 384 5.87 -23.16 -5.95
C THR A 384 5.79 -21.96 -5.01
N SER A 385 6.94 -21.41 -4.64
CA SER A 385 7.01 -20.21 -3.82
C SER A 385 6.61 -18.98 -4.64
N VAL A 386 5.65 -18.23 -4.10
CA VAL A 386 5.15 -16.97 -4.65
C VAL A 386 5.38 -15.88 -3.62
N LEU A 387 6.03 -14.79 -4.02
CA LEU A 387 6.22 -13.63 -3.18
C LEU A 387 5.44 -12.45 -3.78
N LEU A 388 4.55 -11.90 -2.98
CA LEU A 388 3.69 -10.78 -3.34
C LEU A 388 4.16 -9.55 -2.56
N PHE A 389 4.37 -8.44 -3.26
CA PHE A 389 4.66 -7.13 -2.68
C PHE A 389 3.57 -6.15 -3.05
N ASN A 390 3.11 -5.39 -2.07
CA ASN A 390 2.36 -4.18 -2.24
C ASN A 390 3.26 -2.99 -1.92
N GLY A 391 3.67 -2.21 -2.92
CA GLY A 391 4.60 -1.09 -2.78
C GLY A 391 4.00 0.23 -3.24
N PHE A 392 4.47 1.33 -2.66
CA PHE A 392 4.08 2.68 -3.05
C PHE A 392 5.21 3.36 -3.82
N MET A 393 4.83 4.22 -4.76
CA MET A 393 5.75 5.23 -5.26
C MET A 393 5.63 6.49 -4.40
N LEU A 394 6.75 6.87 -3.82
CA LEU A 394 6.90 8.05 -2.97
C LEU A 394 6.28 9.31 -3.59
N PRO A 395 5.61 10.15 -2.79
CA PRO A 395 5.33 11.51 -3.18
C PRO A 395 6.63 12.28 -3.46
N TRP A 396 6.73 12.82 -4.66
CA TRP A 396 7.63 13.95 -4.90
C TRP A 396 7.08 15.14 -4.13
N THR A 397 7.76 15.52 -3.06
CA THR A 397 7.65 16.88 -2.53
C THR A 397 8.89 17.63 -2.99
N THR A 398 8.72 18.47 -4.00
CA THR A 398 9.61 19.60 -4.17
C THR A 398 9.59 20.39 -2.86
N LEU A 399 10.71 20.41 -2.15
CA LEU A 399 11.03 21.48 -1.20
C LEU A 399 11.08 22.77 -2.02
N GLY A 400 9.90 23.39 -2.14
CA GLY A 400 9.60 24.47 -3.05
C GLY A 400 8.38 25.28 -2.62
N LYS A 401 8.07 25.30 -1.32
CA LYS A 401 7.44 26.46 -0.68
C LYS A 401 8.18 26.71 0.61
N LEU A 402 8.90 27.83 0.61
CA LEU A 402 9.32 28.58 1.78
C LEU A 402 8.38 28.33 2.96
N GLN A 403 8.98 28.15 4.14
CA GLN A 403 8.41 28.54 5.41
C GLN A 403 7.49 29.76 5.22
N LEU A 404 6.18 29.54 5.24
CA LEU A 404 5.22 30.60 5.48
C LEU A 404 4.08 30.06 6.35
N ALA A 405 4.48 29.50 7.50
CA ALA A 405 3.69 29.45 8.72
C ALA A 405 4.60 29.12 9.92
N THR A 406 5.76 29.78 10.02
CA THR A 406 6.37 29.97 11.34
C THR A 406 5.69 31.21 11.91
N LYS A 407 4.68 31.05 12.78
CA LYS A 407 4.38 32.12 13.74
C LYS A 407 5.51 32.09 14.78
N ILE A 408 6.50 32.95 14.49
CA ILE A 408 7.27 33.85 15.38
C ILE A 408 6.97 33.61 16.88
N ILE A 409 7.96 33.31 17.74
CA ILE A 409 8.79 34.30 18.47
C ILE A 409 10.23 33.76 18.68
N MET A 410 11.20 34.53 18.15
CA MET A 410 12.47 35.03 18.71
C MET A 410 13.03 34.39 20.00
N SER A 411 14.33 34.30 20.30
CA SER A 411 15.63 34.67 19.70
C SER A 411 16.69 34.10 20.64
N PHE A 412 17.86 33.66 20.15
CA PHE A 412 19.18 34.24 20.43
C PHE A 412 20.36 33.39 19.88
N LEU A 413 21.19 34.09 19.10
CA LEU A 413 22.63 33.92 18.82
C LEU A 413 23.44 32.92 19.68
N CYS A 414 24.28 32.11 19.02
CA CYS A 414 25.72 32.39 18.97
C CYS A 414 26.46 31.57 17.89
N CYS A 415 27.47 32.20 17.29
CA CYS A 415 28.38 31.70 16.27
C CYS A 415 29.32 30.61 16.81
N VAL A 416 29.92 29.82 15.91
CA VAL A 416 31.39 29.81 15.61
C VAL A 416 31.67 28.83 14.45
N LEU A 417 32.28 29.36 13.38
CA LEU A 417 33.04 28.62 12.36
C LEU A 417 34.23 27.89 13.01
N VAL A 418 34.66 26.73 12.50
CA VAL A 418 36.04 26.51 12.00
C VAL A 418 36.05 25.37 10.97
N THR A 419 36.77 25.65 9.89
CA THR A 419 37.12 24.88 8.70
C THR A 419 38.22 23.82 8.93
N THR A 420 38.14 22.71 8.19
CA THR A 420 39.26 21.88 7.67
C THR A 420 40.54 21.73 8.50
N LEU A 421 40.68 20.61 9.20
CA LEU A 421 41.63 19.50 8.93
C LEU A 421 41.31 18.33 9.86
#